data_AF-A0A7W6F4F9-F1
#
_entry.id   AF-A0A7W6F4F9-F1
#
_cell.length_a   1.000
_cell.length_b   1.000
_cell.length_c   1.000
_cell.angle_alpha   90.00
_cell.angle_beta   90.00
_cell.angle_gamma   90.00
#
_symmetry.space_group_name_H-M   'P 1'
#
loop_
_entity.id
_entity.type
_entity.pdbx_description
1 polymer ?
#
loop_
_entity_poly.entity_id
_entity_poly.type
_entity_poly.pdbx_seq_one_letter_code
_entity_poly.pdbx_strand_id
1 'polypeptide(L)' 'MPSTPAPPGKKWVCVAWITRGGRRIYAKSYGKKAFCFLVDV' A
#
# COMPACT_ATOMS: atom_id res chain seq x y z
N MET A 1 2.61 -7.82 6.76
CA MET A 1 2.84 -7.93 5.31
C MET A 1 1.77 -8.86 4.77
N PRO A 2 1.28 -8.70 3.54
CA PRO A 2 0.37 -9.68 2.96
C PRO A 2 1.03 -11.06 3.02
N SER A 3 0.29 -12.06 3.51
CA SER A 3 0.74 -13.44 3.68
C SER A 3 0.86 -14.19 2.36
N THR A 4 0.42 -13.58 1.25
CA THR A 4 0.51 -14.13 -0.11
C THR A 4 1.69 -13.51 -0.87
N PRO A 5 2.59 -14.32 -1.45
CA PRO A 5 3.64 -13.82 -2.32
C PRO A 5 3.05 -13.05 -3.50
N ALA A 6 3.76 -12.03 -3.99
CA ALA A 6 3.32 -11.29 -5.17
C ALA A 6 3.34 -12.22 -6.40
N PRO A 7 2.34 -12.15 -7.30
CA PRO A 7 2.37 -12.87 -8.57
C PRO A 7 3.60 -12.53 -9.41
N PRO A 8 4.04 -13.41 -10.33
CA PRO A 8 5.13 -13.12 -11.26
C PRO A 8 4.91 -11.81 -12.02
N GLY A 9 5.95 -11.00 -12.16
CA GLY A 9 5.87 -9.69 -12.81
C GLY A 9 5.21 -8.59 -11.96
N LYS A 10 4.90 -8.86 -10.69
CA LYS A 10 4.33 -7.87 -9.77
C LYS A 10 5.07 -7.83 -8.43
N LYS A 11 5.03 -6.69 -7.74
CA LYS A 11 5.57 -6.51 -6.39
C LYS A 11 4.58 -5.81 -5.46
N TRP A 12 4.65 -6.13 -4.18
CA TRP A 12 3.95 -5.39 -3.14
C TRP A 12 4.72 -4.14 -2.75
N VAL A 13 4.06 -2.98 -2.81
CA VAL A 13 4.57 -1.70 -2.31
C VAL A 13 3.67 -1.28 -1.15
N CYS A 14 4.24 -1.19 0.05
CA CYS A 14 3.52 -0.74 1.24
C CYS A 14 4.02 0.64 1.67
N VAL A 15 3.08 1.59 1.83
CA VAL A 15 3.37 2.98 2.20
C VAL A 15 2.52 3.41 3.40
N ALA A 16 3.07 4.29 4.22
CA ALA A 16 2.39 4.80 5.42
C ALA A 16 1.25 5.78 5.09
N TRP A 17 1.29 6.41 3.92
CA TRP A 17 0.29 7.37 3.46
C TRP A 17 0.12 7.32 1.95
N ILE A 18 -1.04 7.76 1.46
CA ILE A 18 -1.31 8.02 0.05
C ILE A 18 -1.80 9.45 -0.15
N THR A 19 -1.64 10.00 -1.36
CA THR A 19 -2.25 11.28 -1.72
C THR A 19 -3.50 11.02 -2.55
N ARG A 20 -4.65 11.56 -2.12
CA ARG A 20 -5.91 11.50 -2.85
C ARG A 20 -6.52 12.90 -2.87
N GLY A 21 -6.76 13.43 -4.06
CA GLY A 21 -7.31 14.79 -4.22
C GLY A 21 -6.47 15.87 -3.54
N GLY A 22 -5.13 15.79 -3.63
CA GLY A 22 -4.21 16.75 -3.02
C GLY A 22 -4.03 16.63 -1.50
N ARG A 23 -4.76 15.74 -0.82
CA ARG A 23 -4.63 15.52 0.63
C ARG A 23 -3.90 14.22 0.92
N ARG A 24 -2.99 14.26 1.91
CA ARG A 24 -2.33 13.06 2.45
C ARG A 24 -3.26 12.34 3.40
N ILE A 25 -3.52 11.07 3.10
CA ILE A 25 -4.30 10.16 3.91
C ILE A 25 -3.34 9.15 4.52
N TYR A 26 -3.29 9.08 5.85
CA TYR A 26 -2.40 8.18 6.58
C TYR A 26 -3.10 6.87 6.90
N ALA A 27 -2.41 5.73 6.77
CA ALA A 27 -3.00 4.43 7.08
C ALA A 27 -3.42 4.32 8.56
N LYS A 28 -2.67 5.00 9.45
CA LYS A 28 -2.93 5.05 10.89
C LYS A 28 -4.31 5.62 11.23
N SER A 29 -4.85 6.56 10.45
CA SER A 29 -6.19 7.11 10.72
C SER A 29 -7.31 6.08 10.52
N TYR A 30 -7.01 4.95 9.89
CA TYR A 30 -7.93 3.81 9.71
C TYR A 30 -7.54 2.60 10.56
N GLY A 31 -6.68 2.76 11.58
CA GLY A 31 -6.17 1.66 12.39
C GLY A 31 -5.24 0.70 11.64
N LYS A 32 -4.78 1.06 10.44
CA LYS A 32 -3.91 0.22 9.60
C LYS A 32 -2.45 0.69 9.73
N LYS A 33 -1.51 -0.25 9.56
CA LYS A 33 -0.07 0.06 9.58
C LYS A 33 0.40 0.72 8.27
N ALA A 34 -0.15 0.30 7.13
CA ALA A 34 0.20 0.80 5.80
C ALA A 34 -0.92 0.55 4.80
N PHE A 35 -0.89 1.26 3.68
CA PHE A 35 -1.58 0.88 2.45
C PHE A 35 -0.63 0.04 1.61
N CYS A 36 -1.07 -1.15 1.17
CA CYS A 36 -0.27 -2.03 0.33
C CYS A 36 -0.90 -2.13 -1.06
N PHE A 37 -0.08 -1.93 -2.07
CA PHE A 37 -0.44 -1.91 -3.48
C PHE A 37 0.34 -2.97 -4.23
N LEU A 38 -0.29 -3.54 -5.24
CA LEU A 38 0.30 -4.54 -6.09
C LEU A 38 0.62 -3.81 -7.40
N VAL A 39 1.92 -3.65 -7.70
CA VAL A 39 2.39 -2.88 -8.85
C VAL A 39 3.16 -3.80 -9.80
N ASP A 40 3.04 -3.55 -11.09
CA ASP A 40 3.83 -4.24 -12.11
C ASP A 40 5.32 -3.88 -11.98
N VAL A 41 6.20 -4.82 -12.30
CA VAL A 41 7.67 -4.69 -12.24
C VAL A 41 8.26 -4.76 -13.64
#